data_AF-A0A7X5BL00-F1
#
_entry.id   AF-A0A7X5BL00-F1
#
_cell.length_a   1.000
_cell.length_b   1.000
_cell.length_c   1.000
_cell.angle_alpha   90.00
_cell.angle_beta   90.00
_cell.angle_gamma   90.00
#
_symmetry.space_group_name_H-M   'P 1'
#
loop_
_entity.id
_entity.type
_entity.pdbx_description
1 polymer ?
#
loop_
_entity_poly.entity_id
_entity_poly.type
_entity_poly.pdbx_seq_one_letter_code
_entity_poly.pdbx_strand_id
1 'polypeptide(L)' 'YLQSKEPFSLDILHPHEWLQWIFLPRMQQLLADNAPLPQGFLLTPYFVEVWQEQPQYQAILNVLHQIDKAVASC' A
#
# COMPACT_ATOMS: atom_id res chain seq x y z
N TYR A 1 20.36 6.33 -7.71
CA TYR A 1 18.92 6.33 -7.36
C TYR A 1 18.41 4.92 -7.58
N LEU A 2 17.97 4.23 -6.52
CA LEU A 2 17.22 2.98 -6.66
C LEU A 2 15.82 3.34 -7.13
N GLN A 3 15.67 3.65 -8.41
CA GLN A 3 14.37 3.76 -9.05
C GLN A 3 13.96 2.36 -9.45
N SER A 4 13.10 1.76 -8.63
CA SER A 4 12.37 0.57 -9.03
C SER A 4 11.66 0.80 -10.37
N LYS A 5 11.62 -0.24 -11.20
CA LYS A 5 10.89 -0.24 -12.49
C LYS A 5 9.55 -0.98 -12.43
N GLU A 6 9.29 -1.68 -11.33
CA GLU A 6 8.11 -2.52 -11.15
C GLU A 6 7.08 -1.83 -10.23
N PRO A 7 5.77 -2.08 -10.42
CA PRO A 7 4.75 -1.64 -9.46
C PRO A 7 5.07 -2.23 -8.08
N PHE A 8 4.75 -1.51 -6.99
CA PHE A 8 5.08 -1.95 -5.61
C PHE A 8 6.56 -2.21 -5.30
N SER A 9 7.46 -1.82 -6.21
CA SER A 9 8.90 -2.00 -6.05
C SER A 9 9.36 -3.44 -5.77
N LEU A 10 8.71 -4.40 -6.43
CA LEU A 10 8.95 -5.84 -6.28
C LEU A 10 10.39 -6.26 -6.56
N ASP A 11 11.08 -5.49 -7.40
CA ASP A 11 12.47 -5.73 -7.80
C ASP A 11 13.48 -5.41 -6.69
N ILE A 12 13.08 -4.61 -5.68
CA ILE A 12 14.00 -4.10 -4.66
C ILE A 12 13.46 -4.16 -3.23
N LEU A 13 12.17 -4.41 -3.00
CA LEU A 13 11.54 -4.43 -1.69
C LEU A 13 10.63 -5.64 -1.52
N HIS A 14 10.60 -6.17 -0.30
CA HIS A 14 9.53 -7.05 0.13
C HIS A 14 8.21 -6.27 0.30
N PRO A 15 7.04 -6.94 0.19
CA PRO A 15 5.74 -6.27 0.26
C PRO A 15 5.54 -5.43 1.53
N HIS A 16 5.98 -5.96 2.69
CA HIS A 16 5.85 -5.25 3.97
C HIS A 16 6.77 -4.03 4.05
N GLU A 17 7.96 -4.09 3.44
CA GLU A 17 8.90 -2.97 3.37
C GLU A 17 8.33 -1.84 2.50
N TRP A 18 7.70 -2.18 1.38
CA TRP A 18 7.03 -1.19 0.54
C TRP A 18 5.90 -0.46 1.31
N LEU A 19 5.11 -1.18 2.12
CA LEU A 19 4.10 -0.55 2.97
C LEU A 19 4.72 0.43 3.98
N GLN A 20 5.79 0.01 4.66
CA GLN A 20 6.39 0.80 5.75
C GLN A 20 7.21 1.98 5.25
N TRP A 21 7.97 1.82 4.16
CA TRP A 21 8.97 2.81 3.74
C TRP A 21 8.50 3.68 2.58
N ILE A 22 7.53 3.22 1.78
CA ILE A 22 7.04 3.97 0.62
C ILE A 22 5.61 4.45 0.86
N PHE A 23 4.68 3.52 1.14
CA PHE A 23 3.26 3.85 1.18
C PHE A 23 2.90 4.72 2.39
N LEU A 24 3.19 4.26 3.61
CA LEU A 24 2.80 4.98 4.83
C LEU A 24 3.42 6.39 4.91
N PRO A 25 4.73 6.60 4.67
CA PRO A 25 5.32 7.93 4.74
C PRO A 25 4.71 8.88 3.70
N ARG A 26 4.44 8.38 2.48
CA ARG A 26 3.82 9.17 1.41
C ARG A 26 2.41 9.61 1.78
N MET A 27 1.58 8.70 2.28
CA MET A 27 0.21 9.03 2.69
C MET A 27 0.20 10.01 3.86
N GLN A 28 1.08 9.82 4.85
CA GLN A 28 1.21 10.73 5.98
C GLN A 28 1.60 12.15 5.55
N GLN A 29 2.54 12.29 4.62
CA GLN A 29 2.91 13.59 4.06
C GLN A 29 1.75 14.27 3.34
N LEU A 30 1.05 13.55 2.45
CA LEU A 30 -0.12 14.12 1.75
C LEU A 30 -1.21 14.60 2.71
N LEU A 31 -1.48 13.83 3.76
CA LEU A 31 -2.43 14.21 4.80
C LEU A 31 -1.96 15.43 5.59
N ALA A 32 -0.68 15.49 5.98
CA ALA A 32 -0.11 16.64 6.69
C ALA A 32 -0.19 17.93 5.86
N ASP A 33 0.02 17.82 4.55
CA ASP A 33 0.00 18.94 3.62
C ASP A 33 -1.43 19.33 3.17
N ASN A 34 -2.47 18.62 3.62
CA ASN A 34 -3.84 18.70 3.08
C ASN A 34 -3.87 18.60 1.54
N ALA A 35 -2.94 17.84 0.97
CA ALA A 35 -2.85 17.60 -0.45
C ALA A 35 -3.90 16.58 -0.90
N PRO A 36 -4.33 16.61 -2.17
CA PRO A 36 -5.25 15.60 -2.69
C PRO A 36 -4.63 14.20 -2.59
N LEU A 37 -5.39 13.26 -2.05
CA LEU A 37 -4.98 11.86 -1.99
C LEU A 37 -5.00 11.25 -3.40
N PRO A 38 -4.09 10.31 -3.72
CA PRO A 38 -4.13 9.60 -4.99
C PRO A 38 -5.45 8.81 -5.10
N GLN A 39 -6.15 8.97 -6.21
CA GLN A 39 -7.37 8.24 -6.52
C GLN A 39 -7.10 7.09 -7.50
N GLY A 40 -8.00 6.10 -7.52
CA GLY A 40 -7.99 5.03 -8.52
C GLY A 40 -6.96 3.93 -8.29
N PHE A 41 -6.42 3.77 -7.08
CA PHE A 41 -5.55 2.65 -6.73
C PHE A 41 -6.26 1.63 -5.82
N LEU A 42 -5.78 0.39 -5.85
CA LEU A 42 -6.16 -0.68 -4.93
C LEU A 42 -4.90 -1.40 -4.44
N LEU A 43 -4.78 -1.59 -3.13
CA LEU A 43 -3.68 -2.33 -2.52
C LEU A 43 -4.04 -3.80 -2.33
N THR A 44 -5.25 -4.05 -1.82
CA THR A 44 -5.69 -5.37 -1.35
C THR A 44 -5.47 -6.49 -2.38
N PRO A 45 -5.79 -6.34 -3.68
CA PRO A 45 -5.63 -7.43 -4.64
C PRO A 45 -4.21 -7.98 -4.72
N TYR A 46 -3.20 -7.10 -4.70
CA TYR A 46 -1.81 -7.51 -4.74
C TYR A 46 -1.37 -8.19 -3.44
N PHE A 47 -1.70 -7.61 -2.28
CA PHE A 47 -1.27 -8.16 -0.99
C PHE A 47 -1.96 -9.46 -0.62
N VAL A 48 -3.22 -9.66 -1.04
CA VAL A 48 -3.92 -10.94 -0.87
C VAL A 48 -3.18 -12.06 -1.62
N GLU A 49 -2.77 -11.81 -2.87
CA GLU A 49 -2.04 -12.79 -3.67
C GLU A 49 -0.70 -13.17 -3.03
N VAL A 50 0.06 -12.19 -2.53
CA VAL A 50 1.40 -12.43 -1.97
C VAL A 50 1.33 -13.05 -0.56
N TRP A 51 0.27 -12.80 0.19
CA TRP A 51 0.10 -13.29 1.57
C TRP A 51 -0.96 -14.38 1.70
N GLN A 52 -1.40 -15.00 0.60
CA GLN A 52 -2.46 -16.01 0.59
C GLN A 52 -2.22 -17.18 1.57
N GLU A 53 -0.97 -17.59 1.77
CA GLU A 53 -0.59 -18.68 2.68
C GLU A 53 -0.04 -18.18 4.04
N GLN A 54 -0.25 -16.90 4.37
CA GLN A 54 0.36 -16.24 5.52
C GLN A 54 -0.71 -15.67 6.45
N PRO A 55 -1.35 -16.51 7.28
CA PRO A 55 -2.48 -16.11 8.13
C PRO A 55 -2.13 -15.00 9.13
N GLN A 56 -0.85 -14.85 9.48
CA GLN A 56 -0.37 -13.75 10.33
C GLN A 56 -0.65 -12.36 9.75
N TYR A 57 -0.84 -12.24 8.44
CA TYR A 57 -1.10 -10.96 7.76
C TYR A 57 -2.59 -10.66 7.56
N GLN A 58 -3.50 -11.52 8.00
CA GLN A 58 -4.94 -11.31 7.85
C GLN A 58 -5.39 -9.96 8.43
N ALA A 59 -4.83 -9.56 9.58
CA ALA A 59 -5.14 -8.27 10.19
C ALA A 59 -4.69 -7.09 9.29
N ILE A 60 -3.54 -7.21 8.64
CA ILE A 60 -3.01 -6.19 7.72
C ILE A 60 -3.89 -6.12 6.47
N LEU A 61 -4.25 -7.26 5.88
CA LEU A 61 -5.16 -7.32 4.72
C LEU A 61 -6.49 -6.64 4.99
N ASN A 62 -7.05 -6.82 6.20
CA ASN A 62 -8.28 -6.14 6.61
C ASN A 62 -8.12 -4.61 6.65
N VAL A 63 -6.96 -4.11 7.09
CA VAL A 63 -6.65 -2.67 7.09
C VAL A 63 -6.47 -2.15 5.67
N LEU A 64 -5.76 -2.87 4.80
CA LEU A 64 -5.59 -2.49 3.39
C LEU A 64 -6.95 -2.38 2.67
N HIS A 65 -7.87 -3.29 2.96
CA HIS A 65 -9.22 -3.23 2.41
C HIS A 65 -10.03 -2.02 2.91
N GLN A 66 -9.82 -1.59 4.16
CA GLN A 66 -10.42 -0.35 4.67
C GLN A 66 -9.84 0.88 3.97
N ILE A 67 -8.53 0.89 3.71
CA ILE A 67 -7.86 1.99 2.98
C ILE A 67 -8.41 2.10 1.56
N ASP A 68 -8.50 0.97 0.83
CA ASP A 68 -9.03 0.94 -0.53
C ASP A 68 -10.47 1.51 -0.58
N LYS A 69 -11.30 1.15 0.40
CA LYS A 69 -12.66 1.71 0.54
C LYS A 69 -12.66 3.21 0.82
N ALA A 70 -11.81 3.67 1.72
CA ALA A 70 -11.74 5.09 2.08
C ALA A 70 -11.37 5.96 0.88
N VAL A 71 -10.39 5.51 0.08
CA VAL A 71 -9.95 6.22 -1.13
C VAL A 71 -11.00 6.19 -2.24
N ALA A 72 -11.74 5.09 -2.39
CA ALA A 72 -12.83 5.00 -3.36
C ALA A 72 -14.02 5.93 -3.05
N SER A 73 -14.16 6.37 -1.79
CA SER A 73 -15.20 7.30 -1.34
C SER A 73 -14.79 8.78 -1.34
N CYS A 74 -13.55 9.09 -1.76
CA CYS A 74 -13.00 10.45 -1.81
C CYS A 74 -13.21 11.12 -3.17
#